data_AF-A0A1M4N5H6-F1
#
_entry.id   AF-A0A1M4N5H6-F1
#
_cell.length_a   1.000
_cell.length_b   1.000
_cell.length_c   1.000
_cell.angle_alpha   90.00
_cell.angle_beta   90.00
_cell.angle_gamma   90.00
#
_symmetry.space_group_name_H-M   'P 1'
#
loop_
_entity.id
_entity.type
_entity.pdbx_description
1 polymer ?
#
loop_
_entity_poly.entity_id
_entity_poly.type
_entity_poly.pdbx_seq_one_letter_code
_entity_poly.pdbx_strand_id
1 'polypeptide(L)'
;MPSKFDLFVVLAEMRTGSNFLEANLNALDGVSCHGEAFNPFFIGYPNADDVLGITQDKREANPDHLLDTVRSAEGLNGFRYFHDHDPRVIDGLLADLRCAKIILTRNPVESYVSWKIAQATGQWKLTDAKNRREGQAEFKGDEFISHIETLQAFQKKVLRALQTTGQTAFYVAYEDLQDVDVMNGMAAFLGVDARLPALDKKLKKQNPAPLSSKVANFEEMESALSRLDRFDLTRTPNFEPRRNAMVPTYVAAAEAPLMYLPLRSGTEHAVCEWMAALDGADVDALQRDFTQKPLRKWKRVNRGHRTFTVVTHPLTRAHRVFCERILGTGPGAFGEIREVLRKRYKLPIPKKGAGEAYDAAAHRLAFLGFLQWLKGNLAGQTSLRVDPGWASQSQMIQGFAEFNLPDLIVREEQIELGLSQVCQQIGRDMPAFSGVSEPDCPVPLAEIYDEEIESACKDAYTRDYMMLGYGPWDKRGQAA
;
A
#
# COMPACT_ATOMS: atom_id res chain seq x y z
N MET A 1 -13.17 11.18 -33.87
CA MET A 1 -14.12 10.43 -33.02
C MET A 1 -14.88 11.44 -32.18
N PRO A 2 -16.14 11.22 -31.78
CA PRO A 2 -16.80 12.12 -30.83
C PRO A 2 -15.98 12.21 -29.54
N SER A 3 -15.90 13.41 -28.94
CA SER A 3 -15.18 13.58 -27.67
C SER A 3 -15.81 12.68 -26.60
N LYS A 4 -14.94 12.00 -25.84
CA LYS A 4 -15.36 11.09 -24.76
C LYS A 4 -16.09 11.85 -23.64
N PHE A 5 -15.69 13.09 -23.41
CA PHE A 5 -16.20 13.96 -22.36
C PHE A 5 -16.56 15.33 -22.94
N ASP A 6 -17.54 16.00 -22.33
CA ASP A 6 -17.92 17.38 -22.64
C ASP A 6 -17.28 18.39 -21.69
N LEU A 7 -16.93 17.92 -20.48
CA LEU A 7 -16.32 18.72 -19.44
C LEU A 7 -15.49 17.83 -18.51
N PHE A 8 -14.68 18.46 -17.66
CA PHE A 8 -14.00 17.77 -16.58
C PHE A 8 -14.10 18.50 -15.25
N VAL A 9 -13.95 17.75 -14.16
CA VAL A 9 -13.83 18.28 -12.81
C VAL A 9 -12.57 17.74 -12.14
N VAL A 10 -11.80 18.64 -11.54
CA VAL A 10 -10.66 18.31 -10.68
C VAL A 10 -11.16 18.32 -9.24
N LEU A 11 -11.50 17.13 -8.73
CA LEU A 11 -11.84 16.89 -7.34
C LEU A 11 -10.56 16.91 -6.51
N ALA A 12 -10.37 17.96 -5.74
CA ALA A 12 -9.15 18.22 -5.01
C ALA A 12 -9.46 18.87 -3.67
N GLU A 13 -8.40 19.21 -2.92
CA GLU A 13 -8.53 19.95 -1.67
C GLU A 13 -7.57 21.13 -1.63
N MET A 14 -7.80 22.05 -0.68
CA MET A 14 -6.85 23.13 -0.41
C MET A 14 -5.44 22.55 -0.22
N ARG A 15 -4.44 23.18 -0.87
CA ARG A 15 -3.02 22.82 -0.77
C ARG A 15 -2.65 21.41 -1.25
N THR A 16 -3.48 20.76 -2.05
CA THR A 16 -3.14 19.48 -2.71
C THR A 16 -2.26 19.61 -3.95
N GLY A 17 -1.93 20.84 -4.38
CA GLY A 17 -1.24 21.11 -5.65
C GLY A 17 -2.18 21.40 -6.83
N SER A 18 -3.48 21.55 -6.57
CA SER A 18 -4.49 21.75 -7.60
C SER A 18 -4.25 22.95 -8.51
N ASN A 19 -3.66 24.05 -8.01
CA ASN A 19 -3.24 25.19 -8.83
C ASN A 19 -2.15 24.82 -9.86
N PHE A 20 -1.22 23.94 -9.49
CA PHE A 20 -0.15 23.51 -10.40
C PHE A 20 -0.70 22.56 -11.47
N LEU A 21 -1.59 21.66 -11.06
CA LEU A 21 -2.33 20.82 -12.00
C LEU A 21 -3.15 21.66 -12.99
N GLU A 22 -3.87 22.68 -12.50
CA GLU A 22 -4.62 23.63 -13.31
C GLU A 22 -3.72 24.34 -14.33
N ALA A 23 -2.57 24.86 -13.91
CA ALA A 23 -1.63 25.55 -14.81
C ALA A 23 -1.15 24.64 -15.95
N ASN A 24 -0.88 23.36 -15.67
CA ASN A 24 -0.47 22.40 -16.70
C ASN A 24 -1.65 21.97 -17.59
N LEU A 25 -2.87 21.84 -17.06
CA LEU A 25 -4.08 21.62 -17.86
C LEU A 25 -4.32 22.78 -18.84
N ASN A 26 -4.18 24.02 -18.38
CA ASN A 26 -4.33 25.23 -19.20
C ASN A 26 -3.19 25.43 -20.21
N ALA A 27 -2.10 24.66 -20.10
CA ALA A 27 -1.02 24.65 -21.08
C ALA A 27 -1.26 23.64 -22.21
N LEU A 28 -2.31 22.80 -22.13
CA LEU A 28 -2.72 21.91 -23.21
C LEU A 28 -3.62 22.66 -24.19
N ASP A 29 -3.25 22.69 -25.46
CA ASP A 29 -4.09 23.26 -26.51
C ASP A 29 -5.47 22.61 -26.52
N GLY A 30 -6.52 23.44 -26.50
CA GLY A 30 -7.92 23.00 -26.48
C GLY A 30 -8.44 22.56 -25.11
N VAL A 31 -7.72 22.84 -24.02
CA VAL A 31 -8.17 22.59 -22.63
C VAL A 31 -8.20 23.88 -21.83
N SER A 32 -9.29 24.11 -21.10
CA SER A 32 -9.45 25.25 -20.21
C SER A 32 -10.01 24.84 -18.86
N CYS A 33 -9.30 25.17 -17.79
CA CYS A 33 -9.69 24.97 -16.40
C CYS A 33 -9.93 26.32 -15.75
N HIS A 34 -11.18 26.58 -15.36
CA HIS A 34 -11.70 27.88 -14.92
C HIS A 34 -11.60 28.07 -13.40
N GLY A 35 -10.47 27.68 -12.80
CA GLY A 35 -10.25 27.79 -11.37
C GLY A 35 -11.32 27.09 -10.52
N GLU A 36 -11.75 27.70 -9.43
CA GLU A 36 -12.78 27.22 -8.51
C GLU A 36 -14.15 27.83 -8.84
N ALA A 37 -14.73 27.40 -9.97
CA ALA A 37 -15.97 27.96 -10.52
C ALA A 37 -17.17 27.92 -9.53
N PHE A 38 -17.17 26.97 -8.60
CA PHE A 38 -18.22 26.76 -7.60
C PHE A 38 -17.78 27.09 -6.16
N ASN A 39 -16.73 27.90 -6.00
CA ASN A 39 -16.37 28.42 -4.69
C ASN A 39 -17.50 29.33 -4.14
N PRO A 40 -17.95 29.20 -2.89
CA PRO A 40 -19.06 30.01 -2.38
C PRO A 40 -18.72 31.51 -2.29
N PHE A 41 -17.44 31.86 -2.13
CA PHE A 41 -17.00 33.23 -1.84
C PHE A 41 -16.60 34.04 -3.07
N PHE A 42 -16.22 33.40 -4.17
CA PHE A 42 -15.81 34.05 -5.43
C PHE A 42 -16.13 33.15 -6.63
N ILE A 43 -15.99 33.67 -7.85
CA ILE A 43 -16.22 32.90 -9.08
C ILE A 43 -14.92 32.62 -9.83
N GLY A 44 -14.52 31.35 -9.92
CA GLY A 44 -13.34 30.91 -10.65
C GLY A 44 -12.01 31.28 -9.99
N TYR A 45 -11.67 32.57 -9.96
CA TYR A 45 -10.44 33.08 -9.36
C TYR A 45 -10.72 34.19 -8.34
N PRO A 46 -9.84 34.39 -7.35
CA PRO A 46 -9.91 35.57 -6.49
C PRO A 46 -9.87 36.84 -7.34
N ASN A 47 -10.88 37.71 -7.20
CA ASN A 47 -11.09 38.96 -7.95
C ASN A 47 -11.46 38.81 -9.43
N ALA A 48 -11.91 37.63 -9.88
CA ALA A 48 -12.54 37.53 -11.20
C ALA A 48 -14.00 38.02 -11.13
N ASP A 49 -14.42 38.76 -12.16
CA ASP A 49 -15.79 39.27 -12.29
C ASP A 49 -16.78 38.19 -12.77
N ASP A 50 -16.29 37.28 -13.62
CA ASP A 50 -17.08 36.22 -14.24
C ASP A 50 -16.23 35.00 -14.63
N VAL A 51 -16.92 33.88 -14.87
CA VAL A 51 -16.40 32.74 -15.63
C VAL A 51 -17.28 32.60 -16.87
N LEU A 52 -16.69 32.76 -18.06
CA LEU A 52 -17.40 32.65 -19.35
C LEU A 52 -18.63 33.58 -19.46
N GLY A 53 -18.55 34.79 -18.91
CA GLY A 53 -19.64 35.79 -18.91
C GLY A 53 -20.71 35.56 -17.84
N ILE A 54 -20.55 34.55 -17.00
CA ILE A 54 -21.43 34.26 -15.87
C ILE A 54 -20.81 34.82 -14.59
N THR A 55 -21.50 35.76 -13.95
CA THR A 55 -21.08 36.37 -12.68
C THR A 55 -21.45 35.49 -11.49
N GLN A 56 -20.87 35.78 -10.31
CA GLN A 56 -21.19 35.07 -9.07
C GLN A 56 -22.69 35.09 -8.75
N ASP A 57 -23.35 36.25 -8.90
CA ASP A 57 -24.80 36.38 -8.66
C ASP A 57 -25.63 35.50 -9.59
N LYS A 58 -25.24 35.39 -10.87
CA LYS A 58 -25.93 34.53 -11.85
C LYS A 58 -25.75 33.04 -11.51
N ARG A 59 -24.54 32.63 -11.12
CA ARG A 59 -24.28 31.26 -10.65
C ARG A 59 -25.08 30.96 -9.39
N GLU A 60 -25.14 31.90 -8.45
CA GLU A 60 -25.88 31.70 -7.19
C GLU A 60 -27.38 31.49 -7.42
N ALA A 61 -27.95 32.24 -8.36
CA ALA A 61 -29.34 32.09 -8.78
C ALA A 61 -29.59 30.77 -9.53
N ASN A 62 -28.66 30.32 -10.38
CA ASN A 62 -28.77 29.07 -11.13
C ASN A 62 -27.38 28.47 -11.42
N PRO A 63 -26.90 27.52 -10.60
CA PRO A 63 -25.56 26.94 -10.80
C PRO A 63 -25.48 26.02 -12.02
N ASP A 64 -26.59 25.42 -12.46
CA ASP A 64 -26.64 24.58 -13.66
C ASP A 64 -26.36 25.39 -14.93
N HIS A 65 -26.76 26.66 -14.96
CA HIS A 65 -26.45 27.54 -16.09
C HIS A 65 -24.94 27.75 -16.28
N LEU A 66 -24.17 27.86 -15.20
CA LEU A 66 -22.71 27.90 -15.29
C LEU A 66 -22.16 26.56 -15.79
N LEU A 67 -22.69 25.44 -15.28
CA LEU A 67 -22.26 24.11 -15.69
C LEU A 67 -22.48 23.86 -17.19
N ASP A 68 -23.65 24.24 -17.71
CA ASP A 68 -23.99 24.13 -19.13
C ASP A 68 -23.15 25.06 -20.00
N THR A 69 -22.81 26.25 -19.48
CA THR A 69 -21.91 27.19 -20.15
C THR A 69 -20.49 26.62 -20.26
N VAL A 70 -19.96 26.03 -19.19
CA VAL A 70 -18.67 25.33 -19.20
C VAL A 70 -18.71 24.17 -20.20
N ARG A 71 -19.78 23.36 -20.19
CA ARG A 71 -19.96 22.21 -21.11
C ARG A 71 -19.97 22.62 -22.58
N SER A 72 -20.58 23.77 -22.89
CA SER A 72 -20.80 24.23 -24.27
C SER A 72 -19.68 25.12 -24.81
N ALA A 73 -18.72 25.51 -23.97
CA ALA A 73 -17.58 26.33 -24.36
C ALA A 73 -16.66 25.58 -25.33
N GLU A 74 -15.93 26.34 -26.15
CA GLU A 74 -14.99 25.78 -27.13
C GLU A 74 -13.86 25.00 -26.44
N GLY A 75 -13.55 23.80 -26.96
CA GLY A 75 -12.56 22.89 -26.36
C GLY A 75 -13.11 22.10 -25.18
N LEU A 76 -12.22 21.40 -24.47
CA LEU A 76 -12.57 20.68 -23.26
C LEU A 76 -12.41 21.59 -22.04
N ASN A 77 -13.52 21.91 -21.40
CA ASN A 77 -13.56 22.88 -20.31
C ASN A 77 -13.81 22.20 -18.97
N GLY A 78 -13.30 22.78 -17.89
CA GLY A 78 -13.46 22.21 -16.56
C GLY A 78 -13.11 23.19 -15.45
N PHE A 79 -13.11 22.69 -14.22
CA PHE A 79 -12.84 23.49 -13.03
C PHE A 79 -12.40 22.60 -11.86
N ARG A 80 -11.84 23.24 -10.83
CA ARG A 80 -11.53 22.63 -9.53
C ARG A 80 -12.76 22.67 -8.64
N TYR A 81 -13.00 21.57 -7.93
CA TYR A 81 -14.09 21.43 -6.97
C TYR A 81 -13.55 20.84 -5.65
N PHE A 82 -13.83 21.51 -4.53
CA PHE A 82 -13.44 21.06 -3.18
C PHE A 82 -14.66 20.63 -2.36
N HIS A 83 -14.46 19.92 -1.25
CA HIS A 83 -15.57 19.39 -0.44
C HIS A 83 -16.57 20.45 0.08
N ASP A 84 -16.14 21.71 0.20
CA ASP A 84 -16.91 22.84 0.72
C ASP A 84 -17.43 23.79 -0.37
N HIS A 85 -17.29 23.41 -1.63
CA HIS A 85 -17.88 24.13 -2.77
C HIS A 85 -19.39 23.90 -2.86
N ASP A 86 -20.06 24.62 -3.77
CA ASP A 86 -21.51 24.59 -3.91
C ASP A 86 -22.05 23.15 -3.95
N PRO A 87 -22.80 22.69 -2.93
CA PRO A 87 -23.23 21.30 -2.83
C PRO A 87 -24.36 20.96 -3.82
N ARG A 88 -24.97 21.96 -4.48
CA ARG A 88 -26.09 21.74 -5.42
C ARG A 88 -25.64 21.01 -6.68
N VAL A 89 -24.37 21.14 -7.09
CA VAL A 89 -23.88 20.61 -8.38
C VAL A 89 -23.18 19.26 -8.29
N ILE A 90 -22.67 18.88 -7.11
CA ILE A 90 -21.76 17.73 -7.00
C ILE A 90 -22.41 16.40 -7.35
N ASP A 91 -23.67 16.18 -6.96
CA ASP A 91 -24.34 14.91 -7.23
C ASP A 91 -24.63 14.73 -8.73
N GLY A 92 -25.03 15.80 -9.42
CA GLY A 92 -25.17 15.81 -10.88
C GLY A 92 -23.84 15.60 -11.60
N LEU A 93 -22.79 16.31 -11.17
CA LEU A 93 -21.43 16.17 -11.70
C LEU A 93 -20.88 14.75 -11.57
N LEU A 94 -21.05 14.15 -10.39
CA LEU A 94 -20.59 12.79 -10.13
C LEU A 94 -21.41 11.76 -10.92
N ALA A 95 -22.70 11.97 -11.14
CA ALA A 95 -23.55 11.08 -11.92
C ALA A 95 -23.36 11.18 -13.45
N ASP A 96 -22.87 12.32 -13.94
CA ASP A 96 -22.73 12.58 -15.38
C ASP A 96 -21.61 11.77 -16.05
N LEU A 97 -21.96 10.78 -16.87
CA LEU A 97 -21.02 9.93 -17.61
C LEU A 97 -20.13 10.70 -18.61
N ARG A 98 -20.54 11.90 -19.04
CA ARG A 98 -19.80 12.76 -19.98
C ARG A 98 -18.92 13.78 -19.27
N CYS A 99 -18.93 13.83 -17.94
CA CYS A 99 -17.98 14.62 -17.15
C CYS A 99 -16.77 13.75 -16.75
N ALA A 100 -15.57 14.15 -17.14
CA ALA A 100 -14.34 13.47 -16.71
C ALA A 100 -14.02 13.82 -15.25
N LYS A 101 -13.66 12.82 -14.44
CA LYS A 101 -13.28 13.03 -13.03
C LYS A 101 -11.77 12.88 -12.89
N ILE A 102 -11.10 13.92 -12.42
CA ILE A 102 -9.71 13.87 -11.98
C ILE A 102 -9.73 13.99 -10.46
N ILE A 103 -9.13 13.03 -9.76
CA ILE A 103 -9.05 13.03 -8.29
C ILE A 103 -7.59 13.27 -7.90
N LEU A 104 -7.34 14.44 -7.32
CA LEU A 104 -6.03 14.85 -6.85
C LEU A 104 -5.90 14.61 -5.34
N THR A 105 -4.97 13.74 -4.94
CA THR A 105 -4.73 13.40 -3.53
C THR A 105 -3.40 13.92 -3.04
N ARG A 106 -3.32 14.26 -1.75
CA ARG A 106 -2.08 14.59 -1.05
C ARG A 106 -2.14 14.06 0.38
N ASN A 107 -0.98 13.81 1.01
CA ASN A 107 -0.92 13.51 2.43
C ASN A 107 -1.66 14.60 3.24
N PRO A 108 -2.74 14.26 3.97
CA PRO A 108 -3.55 15.24 4.67
C PRO A 108 -2.80 15.99 5.77
N VAL A 109 -1.83 15.35 6.43
CA VAL A 109 -1.00 15.99 7.46
C VAL A 109 -0.16 17.10 6.83
N GLU A 110 0.44 16.84 5.66
CA GLU A 110 1.22 17.84 4.95
C GLU A 110 0.36 19.02 4.44
N SER A 111 -0.84 18.72 3.95
CA SER A 111 -1.80 19.75 3.51
C SER A 111 -2.20 20.64 4.68
N TYR A 112 -2.54 20.05 5.83
CA TYR A 112 -2.94 20.76 7.04
C TYR A 112 -1.81 21.63 7.61
N VAL A 113 -0.61 21.08 7.76
CA VAL A 113 0.55 21.85 8.21
C VAL A 113 0.87 22.97 7.23
N SER A 114 0.79 22.73 5.92
CA SER A 114 0.97 23.79 4.93
C SER A 114 -0.09 24.88 5.04
N TRP A 115 -1.33 24.54 5.37
CA TRP A 115 -2.41 25.50 5.57
C TRP A 115 -2.20 26.33 6.84
N LYS A 116 -1.83 25.69 7.96
CA LYS A 116 -1.48 26.39 9.21
C LYS A 116 -0.30 27.35 9.04
N ILE A 117 0.75 26.96 8.30
CA ILE A 117 1.86 27.86 8.00
C ILE A 117 1.39 29.05 7.16
N ALA A 118 0.55 28.83 6.15
CA ALA A 118 0.02 29.92 5.32
C ALA A 118 -0.83 30.90 6.15
N GLN A 119 -1.67 30.38 7.06
CA GLN A 119 -2.45 31.17 8.00
C GLN A 119 -1.56 31.99 8.94
N ALA A 120 -0.50 31.37 9.50
CA ALA A 120 0.43 32.04 10.41
C ALA A 120 1.31 33.10 9.71
N THR A 121 1.68 32.88 8.44
CA THR A 121 2.61 33.75 7.70
C THR A 121 1.94 34.77 6.79
N GLY A 122 0.63 34.63 6.53
CA GLY A 122 -0.12 35.45 5.57
C GLY A 122 0.25 35.22 4.10
N GLN A 123 1.05 34.19 3.79
CA GLN A 123 1.54 33.90 2.44
C GLN A 123 0.74 32.77 1.77
N TRP A 124 -0.13 33.13 0.83
CA TRP A 124 -1.03 32.19 0.14
C TRP A 124 -0.47 31.67 -1.21
N LYS A 125 0.43 32.42 -1.87
CA LYS A 125 1.13 32.05 -3.11
C LYS A 125 2.64 32.33 -2.97
N LEU A 126 3.47 31.29 -3.10
CA LEU A 126 4.93 31.42 -3.18
C LEU A 126 5.33 31.57 -4.65
N THR A 127 5.38 32.80 -5.15
CA THR A 127 5.94 33.12 -6.47
C THR A 127 7.46 33.29 -6.44
N ASP A 128 8.06 33.49 -5.27
CA ASP A 128 9.49 33.75 -5.13
C ASP A 128 10.09 33.06 -3.89
N ALA A 129 11.08 32.19 -4.09
CA ALA A 129 11.71 31.41 -3.02
C ALA A 129 12.54 32.24 -2.03
N LYS A 130 12.88 33.50 -2.39
CA LYS A 130 13.71 34.40 -1.59
C LYS A 130 12.98 35.11 -0.44
N ASN A 131 11.65 35.13 -0.43
CA ASN A 131 10.83 35.90 0.53
C ASN A 131 10.06 35.02 1.53
N ARG A 132 10.54 33.80 1.80
CA ARG A 132 9.90 32.90 2.77
C ARG A 132 10.09 33.45 4.19
N ARG A 133 8.99 33.78 4.87
CA ARG A 133 9.02 33.93 6.34
C ARG A 133 9.03 32.52 6.94
N GLU A 134 10.08 32.19 7.68
CA GLU A 134 10.17 30.95 8.44
C GLU A 134 9.16 31.03 9.60
N GLY A 135 8.00 30.41 9.42
CA GLY A 135 6.99 30.26 10.48
C GLY A 135 6.74 28.78 10.71
N GLN A 136 6.75 28.38 11.98
CA GLN A 136 6.26 27.06 12.41
C GLN A 136 4.74 27.11 12.55
N ALA A 137 4.06 26.06 12.14
CA ALA A 137 2.64 25.87 12.40
C ALA A 137 2.41 25.35 13.82
N GLU A 138 1.36 25.84 14.47
CA GLU A 138 0.79 25.19 15.64
C GLU A 138 -0.24 24.15 15.17
N PHE A 139 0.00 22.89 15.53
CA PHE A 139 -0.90 21.78 15.26
C PHE A 139 -2.03 21.78 16.29
N LYS A 140 -3.27 21.64 15.83
CA LYS A 140 -4.45 21.51 16.70
C LYS A 140 -5.13 20.18 16.42
N GLY A 141 -5.11 19.28 17.40
CA GLY A 141 -5.61 17.90 17.28
C GLY A 141 -7.06 17.82 16.86
N ASP A 142 -7.98 18.34 17.68
CA ASP A 142 -9.43 18.24 17.42
C ASP A 142 -9.85 18.87 16.09
N GLU A 143 -9.21 19.99 15.72
CA GLU A 143 -9.41 20.66 14.44
C GLU A 143 -8.95 19.77 13.27
N PHE A 144 -7.78 19.15 13.40
CA PHE A 144 -7.28 18.22 12.40
C PHE A 144 -8.20 16.99 12.27
N ILE A 145 -8.67 16.43 13.39
CA ILE A 145 -9.61 15.29 13.37
C ILE A 145 -10.86 15.66 12.57
N SER A 146 -11.56 16.74 12.96
CA SER A 146 -12.78 17.21 12.29
C SER A 146 -12.58 17.46 10.79
N HIS A 147 -11.44 18.07 10.43
CA HIS A 147 -11.06 18.28 9.04
C HIS A 147 -10.93 16.95 8.28
N ILE A 148 -10.23 15.96 8.83
CA ILE A 148 -10.05 14.64 8.21
C ILE A 148 -11.36 13.89 8.05
N GLU A 149 -12.25 13.92 9.04
CA GLU A 149 -13.54 13.25 8.95
C GLU A 149 -14.39 13.81 7.81
N THR A 150 -14.35 15.14 7.63
CA THR A 150 -15.02 15.84 6.53
C THR A 150 -14.47 15.40 5.17
N LEU A 151 -13.13 15.39 5.02
CA LEU A 151 -12.47 14.93 3.79
C LEU A 151 -12.79 13.46 3.48
N GLN A 152 -12.77 12.59 4.50
CA GLN A 152 -13.08 11.17 4.35
C GLN A 152 -14.55 10.95 3.94
N ALA A 153 -15.49 11.72 4.50
CA ALA A 153 -16.89 11.65 4.12
C ALA A 153 -17.08 12.02 2.64
N PHE A 154 -16.42 13.09 2.19
CA PHE A 154 -16.44 13.50 0.79
C PHE A 154 -15.83 12.44 -0.14
N GLN A 155 -14.66 11.88 0.20
CA GLN A 155 -14.04 10.81 -0.58
C GLN A 155 -14.92 9.56 -0.68
N LYS A 156 -15.61 9.18 0.41
CA LYS A 156 -16.58 8.07 0.41
C LYS A 156 -17.77 8.37 -0.50
N LYS A 157 -18.27 9.62 -0.51
CA LYS A 157 -19.32 10.07 -1.42
C LYS A 157 -18.90 9.92 -2.88
N VAL A 158 -17.71 10.43 -3.24
CA VAL A 158 -17.15 10.30 -4.60
C VAL A 158 -16.98 8.84 -5.01
N LEU A 159 -16.34 8.03 -4.16
CA LEU A 159 -16.12 6.60 -4.43
C LEU A 159 -17.43 5.86 -4.66
N ARG A 160 -18.43 6.08 -3.79
CA ARG A 160 -19.75 5.45 -3.92
C ARG A 160 -20.40 5.85 -5.23
N ALA A 161 -20.41 7.14 -5.58
CA ALA A 161 -21.02 7.62 -6.81
C ALA A 161 -20.39 6.98 -8.05
N LEU A 162 -19.06 6.91 -8.12
CA LEU A 162 -18.35 6.24 -9.21
C LEU A 162 -18.71 4.75 -9.30
N GLN A 163 -18.74 4.05 -8.17
CA GLN A 163 -19.10 2.63 -8.10
C GLN A 163 -20.54 2.37 -8.55
N THR A 164 -21.50 3.18 -8.09
CA THR A 164 -22.92 2.99 -8.40
C THR A 164 -23.28 3.38 -9.83
N THR A 165 -22.45 4.21 -10.48
CA THR A 165 -22.67 4.66 -11.87
C THR A 165 -21.76 3.96 -12.89
N GLY A 166 -20.89 3.06 -12.43
CA GLY A 166 -19.95 2.34 -13.30
C GLY A 166 -18.86 3.23 -13.92
N GLN A 167 -18.54 4.35 -13.27
CA GLN A 167 -17.55 5.31 -13.77
C GLN A 167 -16.16 5.07 -13.18
N THR A 168 -15.15 5.54 -13.89
CA THR A 168 -13.75 5.60 -13.43
C THR A 168 -13.25 7.03 -13.40
N ALA A 169 -12.34 7.34 -12.48
CA ALA A 169 -11.65 8.63 -12.41
C ALA A 169 -10.16 8.46 -12.71
N PHE A 170 -9.51 9.53 -13.14
CA PHE A 170 -8.05 9.61 -13.20
C PHE A 170 -7.52 10.04 -11.83
N TYR A 171 -6.83 9.13 -11.15
CA TYR A 171 -6.21 9.40 -9.85
C TYR A 171 -4.79 9.91 -10.05
N VAL A 172 -4.45 10.99 -9.37
CA VAL A 172 -3.11 11.57 -9.41
C VAL A 172 -2.72 12.05 -8.01
N ALA A 173 -1.51 11.71 -7.56
CA ALA A 173 -0.99 12.22 -6.30
C ALA A 173 -0.23 13.53 -6.51
N TYR A 174 -0.10 14.33 -5.45
CA TYR A 174 0.67 15.58 -5.46
C TYR A 174 2.10 15.38 -5.96
N GLU A 175 2.73 14.27 -5.56
CA GLU A 175 4.10 13.91 -5.90
C GLU A 175 4.26 13.63 -7.40
N ASP A 176 3.21 13.08 -8.02
CA ASP A 176 3.18 12.72 -9.45
C ASP A 176 2.91 13.92 -10.36
N LEU A 177 2.49 15.07 -9.80
CA LEU A 177 2.29 16.28 -10.61
C LEU A 177 3.57 16.75 -11.32
N GLN A 178 4.74 16.35 -10.81
CA GLN A 178 6.04 16.69 -11.39
C GLN A 178 6.49 15.73 -12.50
N ASP A 179 5.66 14.75 -12.85
CA ASP A 179 5.92 13.82 -13.94
C ASP A 179 5.15 14.25 -15.21
N VAL A 180 5.90 14.60 -16.26
CA VAL A 180 5.34 15.00 -17.56
C VAL A 180 4.57 13.86 -18.23
N ASP A 181 4.99 12.61 -18.02
CA ASP A 181 4.34 11.44 -18.59
C ASP A 181 2.99 11.19 -17.90
N VAL A 182 2.89 11.44 -16.59
CA VAL A 182 1.61 11.38 -15.87
C VAL A 182 0.65 12.47 -16.37
N MET A 183 1.12 13.70 -16.57
CA MET A 183 0.28 14.78 -17.14
C MET A 183 -0.19 14.44 -18.56
N ASN A 184 0.68 13.87 -19.38
CA ASN A 184 0.32 13.43 -20.73
C ASN A 184 -0.61 12.21 -20.73
N GLY A 185 -0.50 11.32 -19.73
CA GLY A 185 -1.46 10.25 -19.48
C GLY A 185 -2.85 10.78 -19.10
N MET A 186 -2.90 11.86 -18.32
CA MET A 186 -4.15 12.56 -18.00
C MET A 186 -4.77 13.21 -19.24
N ALA A 187 -3.97 13.85 -20.10
CA ALA A 187 -4.45 14.40 -21.38
C ALA A 187 -5.06 13.29 -22.27
N ALA A 188 -4.42 12.12 -22.33
CA ALA A 188 -4.95 10.95 -23.02
C ALA A 188 -6.26 10.44 -22.39
N PHE A 189 -6.35 10.40 -21.05
CA PHE A 189 -7.58 10.04 -20.34
C PHE A 189 -8.74 10.98 -20.70
N LEU A 190 -8.48 12.29 -20.75
CA LEU A 190 -9.44 13.33 -21.13
C LEU A 190 -9.85 13.26 -22.61
N GLY A 191 -9.15 12.47 -23.43
CA GLY A 191 -9.40 12.37 -24.86
C GLY A 191 -8.90 13.58 -25.66
N VAL A 192 -7.88 14.28 -25.12
CA VAL A 192 -7.24 15.44 -25.75
C VAL A 192 -5.98 14.97 -26.48
N ASP A 193 -5.73 15.49 -27.69
CA ASP A 193 -4.55 15.12 -28.50
C ASP A 193 -3.29 15.90 -28.12
N ALA A 194 -3.44 17.12 -27.56
CA ALA A 194 -2.34 17.96 -27.12
C ALA A 194 -1.48 17.27 -26.04
N ARG A 195 -0.16 17.52 -26.06
CA ARG A 195 0.81 16.96 -25.11
C ARG A 195 1.76 18.05 -24.62
N LEU A 196 2.13 17.96 -23.35
CA LEU A 196 3.11 18.83 -22.73
C LEU A 196 4.52 18.34 -23.07
N PRO A 197 5.38 19.16 -23.71
CA PRO A 197 6.79 18.83 -23.91
C PRO A 197 7.62 18.97 -22.63
N ALA A 198 7.13 19.78 -21.68
CA ALA A 198 7.69 19.96 -20.34
C ALA A 198 6.61 20.56 -19.43
N LEU A 199 6.78 20.41 -18.12
CA LEU A 199 5.90 21.01 -17.12
C LEU A 199 6.17 22.50 -16.94
N ASP A 200 5.18 23.22 -16.40
CA ASP A 200 5.34 24.61 -16.01
C ASP A 200 6.51 24.75 -14.99
N LYS A 201 7.55 25.48 -15.40
CA LYS A 201 8.78 25.69 -14.62
C LYS A 201 8.61 26.69 -13.46
N LYS A 202 7.48 27.38 -13.38
CA LYS A 202 7.24 28.43 -12.36
C LYS A 202 7.03 27.85 -10.96
N LEU A 203 6.64 26.57 -10.85
CA LEU A 203 6.43 25.89 -9.56
C LEU A 203 7.55 24.87 -9.28
N LYS A 204 8.70 25.36 -8.83
CA LYS A 204 9.81 24.50 -8.38
C LYS A 204 9.47 23.79 -7.06
N LYS A 205 9.87 22.52 -6.94
CA LYS A 205 9.94 21.77 -5.68
C LYS A 205 10.83 22.53 -4.69
N GLN A 206 10.21 23.28 -3.78
CA GLN A 206 10.93 23.80 -2.63
C GLN A 206 11.15 22.63 -1.67
N ASN A 207 12.41 22.34 -1.34
CA ASN A 207 12.79 21.25 -0.42
C ASN A 207 11.80 21.17 0.76
N PRO A 208 11.05 20.07 0.89
CA PRO A 208 10.16 19.91 2.02
C PRO A 208 11.04 19.67 3.24
N ALA A 209 11.24 20.71 4.05
CA ALA A 209 11.76 20.54 5.39
C ALA A 209 10.88 19.51 6.13
N PRO A 210 11.44 18.64 6.97
CA PRO A 210 10.66 17.61 7.68
C PRO A 210 9.56 18.25 8.52
N LEU A 211 8.44 17.55 8.75
CA LEU A 211 7.32 18.07 9.55
C LEU A 211 7.76 18.51 10.94
N SER A 212 8.74 17.82 11.54
CA SER A 212 9.39 18.18 12.81
C SER A 212 10.01 19.58 12.83
N SER A 213 10.46 20.09 11.68
CA SER A 213 11.00 21.45 11.55
C SER A 213 9.92 22.51 11.27
N LYS A 214 8.73 22.07 10.87
CA LYS A 214 7.62 22.92 10.39
C LYS A 214 6.52 23.09 11.43
N VAL A 215 6.47 22.26 12.46
CA VAL A 215 5.41 22.23 13.48
C VAL A 215 6.03 22.53 14.83
N ALA A 216 5.52 23.56 15.52
CA ALA A 216 6.06 24.02 16.81
C ALA A 216 5.83 22.99 17.93
N ASN A 217 4.67 22.32 17.93
CA ASN A 217 4.25 21.31 18.88
C ASN A 217 4.21 19.91 18.23
N PHE A 218 5.35 19.49 17.65
CA PHE A 218 5.45 18.23 16.90
C PHE A 218 5.09 16.99 17.74
N GLU A 219 5.51 16.92 19.01
CA GLU A 219 5.17 15.80 19.90
C GLU A 219 3.65 15.67 20.17
N GLU A 220 2.95 16.80 20.27
CA GLU A 220 1.48 16.81 20.40
C GLU A 220 0.80 16.34 19.12
N MET A 221 1.35 16.73 17.96
CA MET A 221 0.92 16.20 16.68
C MET A 221 1.14 14.68 16.61
N GLU A 222 2.30 14.15 17.01
CA GLU A 222 2.55 12.71 17.05
C GLU A 222 1.58 11.97 17.99
N SER A 223 1.32 12.52 19.17
CA SER A 223 0.35 11.98 20.13
C SER A 223 -1.08 12.01 19.59
N ALA A 224 -1.50 13.09 18.94
CA ALA A 224 -2.82 13.19 18.32
C ALA A 224 -2.96 12.27 17.09
N LEU A 225 -1.92 12.17 16.26
CA LEU A 225 -1.90 11.29 15.08
C LEU A 225 -1.88 9.81 15.47
N SER A 226 -1.18 9.44 16.54
CA SER A 226 -1.19 8.07 17.08
C SER A 226 -2.54 7.69 17.69
N ARG A 227 -3.28 8.64 18.30
CA ARG A 227 -4.66 8.41 18.77
C ARG A 227 -5.69 8.39 17.65
N LEU A 228 -5.38 9.08 16.56
CA LEU A 228 -6.22 9.14 15.39
C LEU A 228 -6.29 7.82 14.64
N ASP A 229 -5.43 6.84 14.98
CA ASP A 229 -5.19 5.50 14.37
C ASP A 229 -6.25 5.04 13.36
N ARG A 230 -6.31 5.86 12.33
CA ARG A 230 -6.88 5.76 11.00
C ARG A 230 -5.71 6.07 10.07
N PHE A 231 -4.49 5.68 10.45
CA PHE A 231 -3.53 5.35 9.43
C PHE A 231 -4.20 4.25 8.63
N ASP A 232 -4.73 4.69 7.51
CA ASP A 232 -5.17 3.95 6.35
C ASP A 232 -3.93 3.18 5.83
N LEU A 233 -3.33 2.32 6.66
CA LEU A 233 -2.34 1.28 6.34
C LEU A 233 -2.98 0.20 5.46
N THR A 234 -4.30 0.31 5.24
CA THR A 234 -5.08 -0.28 4.16
C THR A 234 -4.91 0.43 2.81
N ARG A 235 -4.26 1.60 2.77
CA ARG A 235 -4.12 2.49 1.60
C ARG A 235 -2.73 3.11 1.39
N THR A 236 -1.68 2.73 2.12
CA THR A 236 -0.43 2.49 1.37
C THR A 236 -0.84 1.47 0.33
N PRO A 237 -0.79 1.77 -0.99
CA PRO A 237 -1.20 0.78 -1.96
C PRO A 237 -0.35 -0.45 -1.65
N ASN A 238 -1.00 -1.51 -1.20
CA ASN A 238 -0.30 -2.76 -1.07
C ASN A 238 -0.06 -3.21 -2.50
N PHE A 239 1.12 -2.87 -3.00
CA PHE A 239 1.56 -3.25 -4.34
C PHE A 239 1.88 -4.74 -4.40
N GLU A 240 1.96 -5.43 -3.25
CA GLU A 240 1.95 -6.88 -3.26
C GLU A 240 0.62 -7.39 -3.85
N PRO A 241 0.68 -8.37 -4.76
CA PRO A 241 -0.51 -9.00 -5.29
C PRO A 241 -1.45 -9.47 -4.18
N ARG A 242 -2.76 -9.28 -4.38
CA ARG A 242 -3.78 -9.92 -3.54
C ARG A 242 -3.62 -11.43 -3.59
N ARG A 243 -3.83 -12.07 -2.44
CA ARG A 243 -3.71 -13.52 -2.29
C ARG A 243 -5.11 -14.09 -2.18
N ASN A 244 -5.38 -15.11 -2.98
CA ASN A 244 -6.61 -15.89 -2.85
C ASN A 244 -6.50 -16.79 -1.60
N ALA A 245 -7.60 -17.45 -1.22
CA ALA A 245 -7.63 -18.36 -0.08
C ALA A 245 -6.56 -19.49 -0.04
N MET A 246 -5.92 -19.83 -1.17
CA MET A 246 -4.91 -20.91 -1.26
C MET A 246 -5.39 -22.28 -0.75
N VAL A 247 -6.69 -22.59 -0.85
CA VAL A 247 -7.30 -23.84 -0.35
C VAL A 247 -6.53 -25.12 -0.72
N PRO A 248 -5.97 -25.30 -1.93
CA PRO A 248 -5.20 -26.49 -2.27
C PRO A 248 -3.95 -26.73 -1.40
N THR A 249 -3.42 -25.69 -0.75
CA THR A 249 -2.23 -25.83 0.10
C THR A 249 -2.58 -26.28 1.52
N TYR A 250 -3.85 -26.32 1.92
CA TYR A 250 -4.21 -26.68 3.28
C TYR A 250 -3.92 -28.17 3.53
N VAL A 251 -3.47 -28.47 4.74
CA VAL A 251 -3.12 -29.82 5.17
C VAL A 251 -4.00 -30.16 6.35
N ALA A 252 -4.78 -31.24 6.27
CA ALA A 252 -5.54 -31.75 7.41
C ALA A 252 -4.89 -33.01 7.95
N ALA A 253 -5.04 -33.21 9.26
CA ALA A 253 -4.63 -34.46 9.90
C ALA A 253 -5.44 -35.65 9.33
N ALA A 254 -4.91 -36.85 9.48
CA ALA A 254 -5.53 -38.05 8.94
C ALA A 254 -6.86 -38.33 9.65
N GLU A 255 -6.87 -38.24 10.98
CA GLU A 255 -7.99 -38.52 11.87
C GLU A 255 -8.36 -37.34 12.76
N ALA A 256 -7.38 -36.64 13.34
CA ALA A 256 -7.66 -35.51 14.22
C ALA A 256 -8.44 -34.41 13.49
N PRO A 257 -9.38 -33.72 14.16
CA PRO A 257 -10.14 -32.62 13.56
C PRO A 257 -9.29 -31.34 13.52
N LEU A 258 -8.10 -31.42 12.93
CA LEU A 258 -7.09 -30.37 12.89
C LEU A 258 -6.64 -30.09 11.46
N MET A 259 -6.48 -28.80 11.15
CA MET A 259 -6.05 -28.33 9.83
C MET A 259 -4.99 -27.24 9.95
N TYR A 260 -3.92 -27.38 9.18
CA TYR A 260 -2.86 -26.40 9.05
C TYR A 260 -2.99 -25.64 7.72
N LEU A 261 -2.86 -24.32 7.82
CA LEU A 261 -2.84 -23.40 6.69
C LEU A 261 -1.38 -22.93 6.51
N PRO A 262 -0.60 -23.57 5.62
CA PRO A 262 0.83 -23.33 5.57
C PRO A 262 1.21 -21.97 5.00
N LEU A 263 2.15 -21.30 5.67
CA LEU A 263 2.95 -20.22 5.11
C LEU A 263 4.24 -20.80 4.52
N ARG A 264 4.51 -20.49 3.25
CA ARG A 264 5.69 -21.00 2.54
C ARG A 264 6.98 -20.47 3.16
N SER A 265 8.02 -21.30 3.09
CA SER A 265 9.38 -21.01 3.59
C SER A 265 9.43 -20.75 5.10
N GLY A 266 8.49 -21.33 5.84
CA GLY A 266 8.46 -21.37 7.30
C GLY A 266 8.58 -22.81 7.80
N THR A 267 7.71 -23.18 8.73
CA THR A 267 7.78 -24.43 9.50
C THR A 267 7.03 -25.61 8.87
N GLU A 268 6.64 -25.50 7.59
CA GLU A 268 5.68 -26.40 6.93
C GLU A 268 6.04 -27.89 7.08
N HIS A 269 7.32 -28.24 6.89
CA HIS A 269 7.77 -29.63 6.97
C HIS A 269 7.64 -30.19 8.39
N ALA A 270 8.25 -29.53 9.37
CA ALA A 270 8.20 -29.93 10.77
C ALA A 270 6.77 -29.99 11.33
N VAL A 271 5.90 -29.04 10.95
CA VAL A 271 4.48 -29.06 11.34
C VAL A 271 3.74 -30.23 10.70
N CYS A 272 4.01 -30.57 9.44
CA CYS A 272 3.41 -31.74 8.81
C CYS A 272 3.85 -33.04 9.48
N GLU A 273 5.14 -33.21 9.78
CA GLU A 273 5.65 -34.37 10.51
C GLU A 273 4.98 -34.52 11.88
N TRP A 274 4.88 -33.41 12.62
CA TRP A 274 4.19 -33.37 13.90
C TRP A 274 2.69 -33.71 13.77
N MET A 275 2.00 -33.18 12.75
CA MET A 275 0.59 -33.51 12.50
C MET A 275 0.38 -34.98 12.15
N ALA A 276 1.34 -35.61 11.46
CA ALA A 276 1.29 -37.03 11.16
C ALA A 276 1.49 -37.86 12.44
N ALA A 277 2.47 -37.47 13.27
CA ALA A 277 2.73 -38.08 14.57
C ALA A 277 1.54 -37.97 15.53
N LEU A 278 0.74 -36.88 15.45
CA LEU A 278 -0.48 -36.69 16.26
C LEU A 278 -1.50 -37.82 16.06
N ASP A 279 -1.59 -38.36 14.85
CA ASP A 279 -2.47 -39.48 14.51
C ASP A 279 -1.73 -40.84 14.49
N GLY A 280 -0.44 -40.87 14.85
CA GLY A 280 0.39 -42.07 14.74
C GLY A 280 0.55 -42.58 13.31
N ALA A 281 0.52 -41.66 12.34
CA ALA A 281 0.55 -41.95 10.90
C ALA A 281 1.78 -41.34 10.22
N ASP A 282 2.02 -41.73 8.97
CA ASP A 282 3.05 -41.14 8.11
C ASP A 282 2.56 -39.83 7.45
N VAL A 283 3.48 -38.95 7.04
CA VAL A 283 3.17 -37.65 6.40
C VAL A 283 2.31 -37.80 5.14
N ASP A 284 2.40 -38.93 4.44
CA ASP A 284 1.60 -39.25 3.26
C ASP A 284 0.12 -39.53 3.58
N ALA A 285 -0.20 -39.85 4.84
CA ALA A 285 -1.58 -40.04 5.30
C ALA A 285 -2.31 -38.71 5.55
N LEU A 286 -1.59 -37.58 5.58
CA LEU A 286 -2.19 -36.27 5.71
C LEU A 286 -3.07 -35.94 4.50
N GLN A 287 -4.24 -35.36 4.76
CA GLN A 287 -5.17 -35.00 3.70
C GLN A 287 -4.74 -33.66 3.07
N ARG A 288 -4.56 -33.64 1.75
CA ARG A 288 -4.04 -32.51 0.96
C ARG A 288 -4.91 -32.23 -0.27
N ASP A 289 -4.50 -31.25 -1.08
CA ASP A 289 -5.09 -30.93 -2.38
C ASP A 289 -6.59 -30.63 -2.33
N PHE A 290 -7.02 -29.96 -1.26
CA PHE A 290 -8.41 -29.59 -1.10
C PHE A 290 -8.86 -28.66 -2.24
N THR A 291 -10.09 -28.88 -2.71
CA THR A 291 -10.89 -27.83 -3.34
C THR A 291 -11.97 -27.36 -2.37
N GLN A 292 -12.65 -26.24 -2.67
CA GLN A 292 -13.62 -25.65 -1.74
C GLN A 292 -14.75 -26.61 -1.32
N LYS A 293 -15.21 -27.47 -2.23
CA LYS A 293 -16.32 -28.42 -1.96
C LYS A 293 -15.89 -29.58 -1.04
N PRO A 294 -14.80 -30.32 -1.31
CA PRO A 294 -14.17 -31.25 -0.36
C PRO A 294 -13.87 -30.62 1.00
N LEU A 295 -13.33 -29.39 1.03
CA LEU A 295 -13.05 -28.71 2.30
C LEU A 295 -14.33 -28.46 3.13
N ARG A 296 -15.41 -28.00 2.49
CA ARG A 296 -16.73 -27.87 3.15
C ARG A 296 -17.30 -29.21 3.61
N LYS A 297 -16.98 -30.31 2.93
CA LYS A 297 -17.36 -31.66 3.38
C LYS A 297 -16.54 -32.04 4.61
N TRP A 298 -15.22 -31.87 4.58
CA TRP A 298 -14.33 -32.14 5.70
C TRP A 298 -14.77 -31.39 6.96
N LYS A 299 -15.03 -30.08 6.86
CA LYS A 299 -15.51 -29.25 7.98
C LYS A 299 -16.85 -29.72 8.59
N ARG A 300 -17.74 -30.31 7.78
CA ARG A 300 -19.04 -30.82 8.25
C ARG A 300 -18.92 -32.15 8.98
N VAL A 301 -17.99 -33.00 8.54
CA VAL A 301 -17.67 -34.29 9.18
C VAL A 301 -16.92 -34.03 10.49
N ASN A 302 -15.91 -33.16 10.46
CA ASN A 302 -15.10 -32.78 11.62
C ASN A 302 -15.69 -31.57 12.35
N ARG A 303 -16.85 -31.74 12.99
CA ARG A 303 -17.43 -30.67 13.82
C ARG A 303 -16.54 -30.37 15.01
N GLY A 304 -16.37 -29.08 15.33
CA GLY A 304 -15.42 -28.64 16.37
C GLY A 304 -13.97 -28.63 15.90
N HIS A 305 -13.70 -28.80 14.59
CA HIS A 305 -12.35 -28.71 14.06
C HIS A 305 -11.65 -27.39 14.43
N ARG A 306 -10.33 -27.49 14.54
CA ARG A 306 -9.45 -26.33 14.68
C ARG A 306 -8.58 -26.17 13.44
N THR A 307 -8.29 -24.92 13.14
CA THR A 307 -7.43 -24.49 12.06
C THR A 307 -6.36 -23.58 12.62
N PHE A 308 -5.13 -23.70 12.14
CA PHE A 308 -4.05 -22.85 12.61
C PHE A 308 -3.04 -22.57 11.50
N THR A 309 -2.23 -21.55 11.72
CA THR A 309 -1.05 -21.23 10.90
C THR A 309 0.12 -20.93 11.83
N VAL A 310 1.33 -21.03 11.30
CA VAL A 310 2.55 -20.64 12.01
C VAL A 310 3.20 -19.50 11.25
N VAL A 311 3.51 -18.40 11.94
CA VAL A 311 4.29 -17.27 11.44
C VAL A 311 5.71 -17.35 11.97
N THR A 312 6.66 -16.94 11.14
CA THR A 312 8.09 -16.90 11.43
C THR A 312 8.54 -15.44 11.50
N HIS A 313 9.57 -15.14 12.30
CA HIS A 313 10.18 -13.81 12.26
C HIS A 313 10.57 -13.44 10.81
N PRO A 314 10.21 -12.25 10.29
CA PRO A 314 10.40 -11.91 8.88
C PRO A 314 11.85 -12.10 8.39
N LEU A 315 12.82 -11.74 9.24
CA LEU A 315 14.25 -11.91 8.94
C LEU A 315 14.66 -13.39 8.79
N THR A 316 14.30 -14.25 9.75
CA THR A 316 14.56 -15.70 9.68
C THR A 316 13.95 -16.28 8.42
N ARG A 317 12.69 -15.92 8.12
CA ARG A 317 11.99 -16.40 6.93
C ARG A 317 12.67 -15.96 5.63
N ALA A 318 13.05 -14.69 5.52
CA ALA A 318 13.75 -14.16 4.36
C ALA A 318 15.12 -14.84 4.16
N HIS A 319 15.84 -15.12 5.25
CA HIS A 319 17.12 -15.83 5.21
C HIS A 319 16.96 -17.28 4.71
N ARG A 320 15.95 -18.02 5.21
CA ARG A 320 15.64 -19.38 4.72
C ARG A 320 15.37 -19.39 3.22
N VAL A 321 14.52 -18.48 2.73
CA VAL A 321 14.25 -18.33 1.30
C VAL A 321 15.53 -18.04 0.52
N PHE A 322 16.34 -17.10 1.01
CA PHE A 322 17.58 -16.73 0.36
C PHE A 322 18.51 -17.93 0.23
N CYS A 323 18.72 -18.69 1.31
CA CYS A 323 19.56 -19.87 1.32
C CYS A 323 19.05 -20.98 0.40
N GLU A 324 17.78 -21.38 0.55
CA GLU A 324 17.21 -22.52 -0.17
C GLU A 324 16.91 -22.23 -1.64
N ARG A 325 16.33 -21.06 -1.93
CA ARG A 325 15.72 -20.76 -3.23
C ARG A 325 16.60 -19.90 -4.12
N ILE A 326 17.46 -19.05 -3.54
CA ILE A 326 18.26 -18.07 -4.30
C ILE A 326 19.73 -18.47 -4.35
N LEU A 327 20.36 -18.73 -3.21
CA LEU A 327 21.77 -19.11 -3.11
C LEU A 327 21.97 -20.56 -3.57
N GLY A 328 21.10 -21.46 -3.10
CA GLY A 328 21.04 -22.86 -3.47
C GLY A 328 20.89 -23.08 -4.98
N THR A 329 21.39 -24.22 -5.45
CA THR A 329 21.31 -24.65 -6.86
C THR A 329 20.67 -26.02 -7.04
N GLY A 330 20.21 -26.64 -5.94
CA GLY A 330 19.57 -27.95 -5.92
C GLY A 330 18.07 -27.93 -6.25
N PRO A 331 17.39 -29.08 -6.10
CA PRO A 331 15.94 -29.19 -6.28
C PRO A 331 15.19 -28.15 -5.45
N GLY A 332 14.23 -27.46 -6.06
CA GLY A 332 13.47 -26.38 -5.42
C GLY A 332 14.11 -24.99 -5.51
N ALA A 333 15.35 -24.86 -5.97
CA ALA A 333 15.96 -23.56 -6.24
C ALA A 333 15.32 -22.84 -7.45
N PHE A 334 15.28 -21.52 -7.41
CA PHE A 334 14.70 -20.69 -8.48
C PHE A 334 15.78 -20.23 -9.48
N GLY A 335 16.29 -21.17 -10.27
CA GLY A 335 17.42 -20.94 -11.19
C GLY A 335 17.26 -19.73 -12.13
N GLU A 336 16.07 -19.52 -12.70
CA GLU A 336 15.81 -18.38 -13.59
C GLU A 336 15.77 -17.04 -12.83
N ILE A 337 15.04 -16.98 -11.72
CA ILE A 337 14.94 -15.79 -10.85
C ILE A 337 16.33 -15.40 -10.36
N ARG A 338 17.10 -16.40 -9.90
CA ARG A 338 18.49 -16.26 -9.47
C ARG A 338 19.38 -15.65 -10.55
N GLU A 339 19.28 -16.11 -11.80
CA GLU A 339 20.07 -15.54 -12.89
C GLU A 339 19.67 -14.10 -13.22
N VAL A 340 18.39 -13.74 -13.10
CA VAL A 340 17.93 -12.35 -13.24
C VAL A 340 18.48 -11.48 -12.10
N LEU A 341 18.40 -11.95 -10.85
CA LEU A 341 18.95 -11.26 -9.68
C LEU A 341 20.45 -11.00 -9.86
N ARG A 342 21.21 -12.01 -10.29
CA ARG A 342 22.67 -11.91 -10.52
C ARG A 342 23.02 -10.95 -11.67
N LYS A 343 22.34 -11.06 -12.82
CA LYS A 343 22.71 -10.31 -14.04
C LYS A 343 22.14 -8.89 -14.08
N ARG A 344 20.86 -8.73 -13.74
CA ARG A 344 20.11 -7.48 -13.87
C ARG A 344 20.20 -6.64 -12.58
N TYR A 345 19.93 -7.27 -11.45
CA TYR A 345 19.93 -6.60 -10.14
C TYR A 345 21.29 -6.64 -9.44
N LYS A 346 22.30 -7.22 -10.09
CA LYS A 346 23.70 -7.28 -9.62
C LYS A 346 23.86 -7.89 -8.23
N LEU A 347 22.96 -8.80 -7.85
CA LEU A 347 23.04 -9.51 -6.58
C LEU A 347 24.38 -10.28 -6.49
N PRO A 348 25.21 -10.06 -5.46
CA PRO A 348 26.57 -10.59 -5.40
C PRO A 348 26.60 -12.04 -4.93
N ILE A 349 25.93 -12.93 -5.66
CA ILE A 349 25.91 -14.38 -5.42
C ILE A 349 26.82 -15.12 -6.43
N PRO A 350 27.53 -16.19 -6.02
CA PRO A 350 28.40 -16.96 -6.90
C PRO A 350 27.62 -17.63 -8.03
N LYS A 351 28.22 -17.90 -9.20
CA LYS A 351 27.49 -18.54 -10.31
C LYS A 351 27.03 -19.97 -9.99
N LYS A 352 27.87 -20.76 -9.30
CA LYS A 352 27.65 -22.20 -9.03
C LYS A 352 27.07 -22.51 -7.64
N GLY A 353 26.52 -21.51 -6.95
CA GLY A 353 26.09 -21.64 -5.55
C GLY A 353 27.25 -21.42 -4.57
N ALA A 354 26.98 -21.55 -3.28
CA ALA A 354 28.02 -21.48 -2.26
C ALA A 354 29.02 -22.64 -2.46
N GLY A 355 30.29 -22.31 -2.62
CA GLY A 355 31.41 -23.27 -2.65
C GLY A 355 32.36 -23.00 -1.49
N GLU A 356 33.50 -23.69 -1.43
CA GLU A 356 34.45 -23.60 -0.31
C GLU A 356 34.98 -22.17 -0.04
N ALA A 357 35.02 -21.30 -1.04
CA ALA A 357 35.49 -19.92 -0.91
C ALA A 357 34.40 -18.91 -0.50
N TYR A 358 33.17 -19.37 -0.21
CA TYR A 358 32.06 -18.50 0.17
C TYR A 358 32.00 -18.37 1.70
N ASP A 359 32.43 -17.21 2.20
CA ASP A 359 32.54 -16.92 3.64
C ASP A 359 31.35 -16.11 4.18
N ALA A 360 31.38 -15.82 5.49
CA ALA A 360 30.34 -15.05 6.16
C ALA A 360 30.22 -13.60 5.62
N ALA A 361 31.32 -12.99 5.19
CA ALA A 361 31.32 -11.65 4.64
C ALA A 361 30.61 -11.60 3.26
N ALA A 362 30.90 -12.57 2.39
CA ALA A 362 30.21 -12.74 1.12
C ALA A 362 28.72 -13.04 1.33
N HIS A 363 28.39 -13.88 2.32
CA HIS A 363 27.00 -14.20 2.66
C HIS A 363 26.21 -13.01 3.15
N ARG A 364 26.79 -12.24 4.07
CA ARG A 364 26.21 -11.00 4.58
C ARG A 364 25.90 -10.03 3.44
N LEU A 365 26.89 -9.78 2.55
CA LEU A 365 26.73 -8.85 1.43
C LEU A 365 25.64 -9.32 0.46
N ALA A 366 25.61 -10.61 0.14
CA ALA A 366 24.61 -11.18 -0.75
C ALA A 366 23.20 -11.14 -0.15
N PHE A 367 23.07 -11.45 1.14
CA PHE A 367 21.77 -11.42 1.82
C PHE A 367 21.25 -9.99 2.00
N LEU A 368 22.10 -9.03 2.36
CA LEU A 368 21.72 -7.61 2.41
C LEU A 368 21.21 -7.11 1.05
N GLY A 369 21.93 -7.42 -0.03
CA GLY A 369 21.48 -7.08 -1.39
C GLY A 369 20.14 -7.72 -1.77
N PHE A 370 19.85 -8.92 -1.24
CA PHE A 370 18.57 -9.59 -1.43
C PHE A 370 17.44 -8.88 -0.66
N LEU A 371 17.65 -8.47 0.59
CA LEU A 371 16.67 -7.69 1.36
C LEU A 371 16.37 -6.33 0.72
N GLN A 372 17.40 -5.64 0.22
CA GLN A 372 17.23 -4.38 -0.50
C GLN A 372 16.43 -4.56 -1.80
N TRP A 373 16.67 -5.66 -2.53
CA TRP A 373 15.86 -6.01 -3.69
C TRP A 373 14.42 -6.36 -3.31
N LEU A 374 14.21 -7.09 -2.20
CA LEU A 374 12.88 -7.49 -1.72
C LEU A 374 11.99 -6.27 -1.48
N LYS A 375 12.50 -5.19 -0.89
CA LYS A 375 11.77 -3.93 -0.72
C LYS A 375 11.16 -3.46 -2.04
N GLY A 376 11.96 -3.41 -3.10
CA GLY A 376 11.50 -3.04 -4.44
C GLY A 376 10.54 -4.07 -5.04
N ASN A 377 10.75 -5.37 -4.81
CA ASN A 377 9.87 -6.42 -5.30
C ASN A 377 8.47 -6.37 -4.66
N LEU A 378 8.39 -6.23 -3.34
CA LEU A 378 7.12 -6.14 -2.61
C LEU A 378 6.39 -4.82 -2.91
N ALA A 379 7.14 -3.76 -3.24
CA ALA A 379 6.57 -2.49 -3.72
C ALA A 379 6.17 -2.51 -5.21
N GLY A 380 6.27 -3.64 -5.92
CA GLY A 380 5.91 -3.74 -7.35
C GLY A 380 6.87 -3.03 -8.31
N GLN A 381 8.08 -2.67 -7.86
CA GLN A 381 9.08 -1.92 -8.62
C GLN A 381 10.07 -2.80 -9.40
N THR A 382 9.88 -4.13 -9.37
CA THR A 382 10.72 -5.09 -10.10
C THR A 382 9.89 -5.95 -11.05
N SER A 383 10.52 -6.46 -12.11
CA SER A 383 9.83 -7.27 -13.12
C SER A 383 9.61 -8.72 -12.72
N LEU A 384 10.14 -9.13 -11.56
CA LEU A 384 10.02 -10.48 -11.04
C LEU A 384 8.73 -10.59 -10.21
N ARG A 385 8.04 -11.73 -10.31
CA ARG A 385 6.82 -11.98 -9.54
C ARG A 385 7.09 -11.92 -8.03
N VAL A 386 6.07 -11.56 -7.24
CA VAL A 386 6.12 -11.73 -5.77
C VAL A 386 5.73 -13.16 -5.42
N ASP A 387 6.73 -13.99 -5.12
CA ASP A 387 6.54 -15.39 -4.79
C ASP A 387 5.98 -15.58 -3.37
N PRO A 388 5.06 -16.54 -3.14
CA PRO A 388 4.56 -16.83 -1.79
C PRO A 388 5.66 -17.13 -0.76
N GLY A 389 6.82 -17.64 -1.19
CA GLY A 389 7.97 -17.90 -0.31
C GLY A 389 8.51 -16.66 0.39
N TRP A 390 8.43 -15.48 -0.22
CA TRP A 390 8.92 -14.22 0.35
C TRP A 390 7.87 -13.10 0.42
N ALA A 391 6.64 -13.35 0.00
CA ALA A 391 5.52 -12.43 0.22
C ALA A 391 5.32 -12.14 1.71
N SER A 392 4.73 -11.00 2.06
CA SER A 392 4.40 -10.70 3.46
C SER A 392 3.45 -11.75 4.04
N GLN A 393 3.75 -12.24 5.23
CA GLN A 393 2.94 -13.25 5.93
C GLN A 393 1.57 -12.70 6.28
N SER A 394 1.49 -11.45 6.70
CA SER A 394 0.24 -10.73 6.92
C SER A 394 -0.66 -10.73 5.68
N GLN A 395 -0.09 -10.56 4.48
CA GLN A 395 -0.82 -10.60 3.21
C GLN A 395 -1.30 -12.02 2.87
N MET A 396 -0.52 -13.04 3.20
CA MET A 396 -0.92 -14.45 3.03
C MET A 396 -2.09 -14.82 3.97
N ILE A 397 -2.01 -14.41 5.24
CA ILE A 397 -3.06 -14.63 6.25
C ILE A 397 -4.35 -13.92 5.85
N GLN A 398 -4.25 -12.68 5.35
CA GLN A 398 -5.39 -11.96 4.81
C GLN A 398 -6.04 -12.71 3.64
N GLY A 399 -5.24 -13.34 2.78
CA GLY A 399 -5.74 -14.18 1.70
C GLY A 399 -6.55 -15.39 2.20
N PHE A 400 -6.09 -16.07 3.25
CA PHE A 400 -6.82 -17.19 3.85
C PHE A 400 -8.25 -16.79 4.23
N ALA A 401 -8.42 -15.59 4.79
CA ALA A 401 -9.70 -15.06 5.27
C ALA A 401 -10.80 -14.99 4.20
N GLU A 402 -10.48 -15.08 2.90
CA GLU A 402 -11.48 -15.19 1.83
C GLU A 402 -12.30 -16.50 1.90
N PHE A 403 -11.77 -17.55 2.54
CA PHE A 403 -12.47 -18.83 2.65
C PHE A 403 -12.37 -19.47 4.04
N ASN A 404 -11.23 -19.36 4.70
CA ASN A 404 -11.00 -19.96 6.00
C ASN A 404 -10.11 -19.07 6.88
N LEU A 405 -10.59 -18.74 8.07
CA LEU A 405 -9.79 -18.04 9.08
C LEU A 405 -9.01 -19.07 9.89
N PRO A 406 -7.71 -18.90 10.14
CA PRO A 406 -7.02 -19.69 11.17
C PRO A 406 -7.61 -19.32 12.54
N ASP A 407 -7.99 -20.32 13.33
CA ASP A 407 -8.44 -20.13 14.72
C ASP A 407 -7.27 -19.71 15.62
N LEU A 408 -6.04 -20.12 15.28
CA LEU A 408 -4.81 -19.74 15.98
C LEU A 408 -3.70 -19.36 15.00
N ILE A 409 -3.02 -18.24 15.28
CA ILE A 409 -1.79 -17.83 14.60
C ILE A 409 -0.66 -18.01 15.62
N VAL A 410 0.16 -19.04 15.41
CA VAL A 410 1.27 -19.42 16.29
C VAL A 410 2.55 -18.76 15.81
N ARG A 411 3.37 -18.25 16.72
CA ARG A 411 4.72 -17.80 16.37
C ARG A 411 5.70 -18.95 16.47
N GLU A 412 6.62 -19.05 15.52
CA GLU A 412 7.61 -20.12 15.47
C GLU A 412 8.43 -20.23 16.77
N GLU A 413 8.84 -19.11 17.37
CA GLU A 413 9.56 -19.06 18.65
C GLU A 413 8.75 -19.57 19.87
N GLN A 414 7.44 -19.80 19.70
CA GLN A 414 6.53 -20.30 20.73
C GLN A 414 5.73 -21.49 20.19
N ILE A 415 6.30 -22.22 19.23
CA ILE A 415 5.56 -23.22 18.48
C ILE A 415 5.07 -24.35 19.39
N GLU A 416 5.88 -24.83 20.33
CA GLU A 416 5.46 -25.90 21.26
C GLU A 416 4.25 -25.48 22.10
N LEU A 417 4.26 -24.24 22.62
CA LEU A 417 3.14 -23.70 23.38
C LEU A 417 1.87 -23.62 22.52
N GLY A 418 1.99 -23.12 21.29
CA GLY A 418 0.88 -23.00 20.37
C GLY A 418 0.30 -24.36 19.95
N LEU A 419 1.17 -25.32 19.64
CA LEU A 419 0.77 -26.69 19.29
C LEU A 419 0.09 -27.39 20.48
N SER A 420 0.59 -27.20 21.70
CA SER A 420 -0.04 -27.71 22.93
C SER A 420 -1.45 -27.18 23.11
N GLN A 421 -1.65 -25.86 22.91
CA GLN A 421 -2.97 -25.24 23.00
C GLN A 421 -3.94 -25.82 21.97
N VAL A 422 -3.49 -26.04 20.73
CA VAL A 422 -4.31 -26.63 19.66
C VAL A 422 -4.72 -28.06 20.01
N CYS A 423 -3.78 -28.88 20.49
CA CYS A 423 -4.04 -30.25 20.94
C CYS A 423 -5.08 -30.30 22.07
N GLN A 424 -4.95 -29.44 23.08
CA GLN A 424 -5.92 -29.35 24.17
C GLN A 424 -7.34 -29.01 23.68
N GLN A 425 -7.46 -28.10 22.70
CA GLN A 425 -8.76 -27.70 22.16
C GLN A 425 -9.47 -28.80 21.35
N ILE A 426 -8.72 -29.77 20.81
CA ILE A 426 -9.26 -30.93 20.09
C ILE A 426 -9.28 -32.20 20.96
N GLY A 427 -8.91 -32.10 22.24
CA GLY A 427 -8.92 -33.22 23.19
C GLY A 427 -7.88 -34.30 22.87
N ARG A 428 -6.71 -33.92 22.33
CA ARG A 428 -5.59 -34.82 22.03
C ARG A 428 -4.38 -34.48 22.88
N ASP A 429 -3.58 -35.48 23.21
CA ASP A 429 -2.26 -35.27 23.80
C ASP A 429 -1.28 -34.77 22.73
N MET A 430 -0.38 -33.87 23.10
CA MET A 430 0.59 -33.31 22.17
C MET A 430 1.78 -34.29 22.02
N PRO A 431 2.10 -34.76 20.80
CA PRO A 431 3.35 -35.48 20.56
C PRO A 431 4.54 -34.51 20.59
N ALA A 432 5.73 -35.04 20.83
CA ALA A 432 6.96 -34.24 20.83
C ALA A 432 7.13 -33.51 19.49
N PHE A 433 7.54 -32.25 19.55
CA PHE A 433 7.88 -31.47 18.37
C PHE A 433 9.40 -31.54 18.14
N SER A 434 9.83 -31.99 16.97
CA SER A 434 11.26 -32.21 16.68
C SER A 434 12.03 -30.91 16.37
N GLY A 435 11.39 -29.75 16.48
CA GLY A 435 11.96 -28.46 16.11
C GLY A 435 11.85 -28.18 14.62
N VAL A 436 12.19 -26.94 14.24
CA VAL A 436 12.36 -26.56 12.83
C VAL A 436 13.83 -26.66 12.52
N SER A 437 14.22 -27.52 11.57
CA SER A 437 15.62 -27.54 11.11
C SER A 437 15.95 -26.16 10.54
N GLU A 438 16.86 -25.43 11.20
CA GLU A 438 17.48 -24.29 10.54
C GLU A 438 18.30 -24.82 9.36
N PRO A 439 18.20 -24.22 8.16
CA PRO A 439 19.04 -24.67 7.08
C PRO A 439 20.51 -24.42 7.46
N ASP A 440 21.29 -25.49 7.58
CA ASP A 440 22.76 -25.49 7.66
C ASP A 440 23.37 -24.99 6.33
N CYS A 441 23.00 -23.80 5.88
CA CYS A 441 23.34 -23.28 4.55
C CYS A 441 24.04 -21.93 4.62
N PRO A 442 25.16 -21.83 3.89
CA PRO A 442 26.50 -22.13 4.39
C PRO A 442 26.91 -21.33 5.65
N VAL A 443 26.19 -20.24 5.97
CA VAL A 443 26.48 -19.36 7.13
C VAL A 443 25.17 -19.07 7.89
N PRO A 444 25.09 -19.37 9.19
CA PRO A 444 23.93 -19.08 10.03
C PRO A 444 23.55 -17.59 10.04
N LEU A 445 22.25 -17.28 10.15
CA LEU A 445 21.77 -15.90 10.25
C LEU A 445 22.44 -15.17 11.44
N ALA A 446 22.66 -15.88 12.54
CA ALA A 446 23.32 -15.36 13.73
C ALA A 446 24.72 -14.81 13.46
N GLU A 447 25.46 -15.35 12.50
CA GLU A 447 26.83 -14.91 12.20
C GLU A 447 26.88 -13.64 11.36
N ILE A 448 25.83 -13.37 10.58
CA ILE A 448 25.75 -12.21 9.69
C ILE A 448 24.85 -11.10 10.21
N TYR A 449 24.07 -11.35 11.28
CA TYR A 449 23.12 -10.39 11.82
C TYR A 449 23.79 -9.12 12.38
N ASP A 450 23.30 -7.97 11.92
CA ASP A 450 23.62 -6.66 12.47
C ASP A 450 22.47 -5.65 12.23
N GLU A 451 22.66 -4.41 12.68
CA GLU A 451 21.67 -3.34 12.55
C GLU A 451 21.31 -3.00 11.10
N GLU A 452 22.25 -3.16 10.16
CA GLU A 452 22.00 -2.85 8.74
C GLU A 452 21.08 -3.91 8.12
N ILE A 453 21.32 -5.19 8.40
CA ILE A 453 20.45 -6.29 7.97
C ILE A 453 19.05 -6.18 8.61
N GLU A 454 18.98 -5.88 9.91
CA GLU A 454 17.71 -5.70 10.61
C GLU A 454 16.91 -4.53 10.01
N SER A 455 17.58 -3.40 9.75
CA SER A 455 16.98 -2.23 9.12
C SER A 455 16.46 -2.55 7.71
N ALA A 456 17.27 -3.22 6.87
CA ALA A 456 16.86 -3.62 5.52
C ALA A 456 15.67 -4.59 5.52
N CYS A 457 15.61 -5.49 6.49
CA CYS A 457 14.47 -6.39 6.66
C CYS A 457 13.20 -5.67 7.10
N LYS A 458 13.29 -4.77 8.10
CA LYS A 458 12.17 -3.91 8.51
C LYS A 458 11.64 -3.05 7.38
N ASP A 459 12.54 -2.54 6.55
CA ASP A 459 12.19 -1.75 5.36
C ASP A 459 11.44 -2.57 4.30
N ALA A 460 11.81 -3.84 4.12
CA ALA A 460 11.13 -4.73 3.18
C ALA A 460 9.79 -5.26 3.75
N TYR A 461 9.76 -5.59 5.03
CA TYR A 461 8.66 -6.29 5.71
C TYR A 461 7.95 -5.43 6.77
N THR A 462 7.89 -4.11 6.58
CA THR A 462 7.31 -3.18 7.57
C THR A 462 5.93 -3.62 8.04
N ARG A 463 5.12 -4.12 7.11
CA ARG A 463 3.77 -4.63 7.38
C ARG A 463 3.77 -5.85 8.30
N ASP A 464 4.68 -6.80 8.11
CA ASP A 464 4.75 -7.99 8.96
C ASP A 464 5.26 -7.64 10.35
N TYR A 465 6.28 -6.78 10.48
CA TYR A 465 6.73 -6.30 11.79
C TYR A 465 5.60 -5.62 12.57
N MET A 466 4.81 -4.79 11.90
CA MET A 466 3.72 -4.05 12.52
C MET A 466 2.50 -4.94 12.82
N MET A 467 2.00 -5.71 11.84
CA MET A 467 0.78 -6.52 11.99
C MET A 467 0.98 -7.76 12.85
N LEU A 468 2.18 -8.35 12.81
CA LEU A 468 2.52 -9.50 13.63
C LEU A 468 3.31 -9.09 14.87
N GLY A 469 3.50 -7.79 15.14
CA GLY A 469 4.14 -7.28 16.35
C GLY A 469 5.53 -7.88 16.61
N TYR A 470 6.37 -7.99 15.58
CA TYR A 470 7.76 -8.42 15.75
C TYR A 470 8.66 -7.25 16.17
N GLY A 471 9.55 -7.51 17.12
CA GLY A 471 10.65 -6.61 17.47
C GLY A 471 11.91 -6.92 16.63
N PRO A 472 13.07 -6.33 16.97
CA PRO A 472 14.35 -6.76 16.40
C PRO A 472 14.57 -8.26 16.60
N TRP A 473 15.25 -8.89 15.64
CA TRP A 473 15.56 -10.32 15.74
C TRP A 473 16.45 -10.63 16.96
N ASP A 474 16.06 -11.62 17.78
CA ASP A 474 16.83 -12.09 18.94
C ASP A 474 17.29 -13.54 18.72
N LYS A 475 18.60 -13.75 18.81
CA LYS A 475 19.26 -15.06 18.75
C LYS A 475 18.72 -16.06 19.80
N ARG A 476 18.20 -15.58 20.93
CA ARG A 476 17.73 -16.42 22.04
C ARG A 476 16.31 -16.96 21.84
N GLY A 477 15.51 -16.35 20.97
CA GLY A 477 14.13 -16.78 20.70
C GLY A 477 14.03 -18.04 19.82
N GLN A 478 15.15 -18.55 19.31
CA GLN A 478 15.20 -19.75 18.45
C GLN A 478 15.65 -21.01 19.20
N ALA A 479 16.13 -20.88 20.44
CA ALA A 479 16.65 -21.98 21.25
C ALA A 479 15.72 -22.37 22.42
N ALA A 480 14.48 -21.88 22.40
CA ALA A 480 13.48 -22.15 23.43
C ALA A 480 12.44 -23.18 22.98
#